data_AF-A0A6H9XNR7-F1
#
_entry.id   AF-A0A6H9XNR7-F1
#
_cell.length_a   1.000
_cell.length_b   1.000
_cell.length_c   1.000
_cell.angle_alpha   90.00
_cell.angle_beta   90.00
_cell.angle_gamma   90.00
#
_symmetry.space_group_name_H-M   'P 1'
#
loop_
_entity.id
_entity.type
_entity.pdbx_description
1 polymer ?
#
loop_
_entity_poly.entity_id
_entity_poly.type
_entity_poly.pdbx_seq_one_letter_code
_entity_poly.pdbx_strand_id
1 'polypeptide(L)'
;MTWLQLKGDPAIRQGLFSQCRIESDMDRNIGSVLDAVDQLMRGHGIFHAKLHFSSSRATLWSATDPMRYRVYVLEEILSPEIGPAYPAIAYPNEACIPPERIRPVLERLKELRQVDENMYLRAGSLNVVNGLVGLNFSCDGSHYLRVEEFLSRDTRFWF
;
A
#
# COMPACT_ATOMS: atom_id res chain seq x y z
N MET A 1 -1.57 -2.03 -19.03
CA MET A 1 -0.51 -2.93 -18.51
C MET A 1 -1.14 -4.28 -18.21
N THR A 2 -0.48 -5.37 -18.61
CA THR A 2 -0.83 -6.75 -18.23
C THR A 2 -0.22 -7.03 -16.86
N TRP A 3 -0.86 -7.86 -16.02
CA TRP A 3 -0.31 -8.25 -14.73
C TRP A 3 1.12 -8.79 -14.85
N LEU A 4 2.02 -8.18 -14.09
CA LEU A 4 3.41 -8.59 -13.97
C LEU A 4 3.63 -9.27 -12.62
N GLN A 5 4.15 -10.48 -12.65
CA GLN A 5 4.62 -11.21 -11.48
C GLN A 5 6.13 -11.42 -11.57
N LEU A 6 6.83 -11.08 -10.50
CA LEU A 6 8.27 -11.23 -10.36
C LEU A 6 8.55 -12.20 -9.21
N LYS A 7 9.42 -13.18 -9.47
CA LYS A 7 9.87 -14.13 -8.45
C LYS A 7 10.85 -13.41 -7.50
N GLY A 8 10.65 -13.63 -6.20
CA GLY A 8 11.55 -13.13 -5.17
C GLY A 8 12.89 -13.85 -5.12
N ASP A 9 13.78 -13.32 -4.29
CA ASP A 9 15.10 -13.90 -4.02
C ASP A 9 14.99 -15.38 -3.60
N PRO A 10 15.72 -16.31 -4.25
CA PRO A 10 15.73 -17.72 -3.89
C PRO A 10 16.06 -18.00 -2.42
N ALA A 11 16.99 -17.25 -1.82
CA ALA A 11 17.40 -17.45 -0.42
C ALA A 11 16.28 -17.10 0.57
N ILE A 12 15.48 -16.07 0.27
CA ILE A 12 14.30 -15.72 1.07
C ILE A 12 13.20 -16.76 0.89
N ARG A 13 12.93 -17.17 -0.36
CA ARG A 13 11.88 -18.16 -0.68
C ARG A 13 12.09 -19.51 -0.02
N GLN A 14 13.35 -19.97 0.08
CA GLN A 14 13.67 -21.25 0.74
C GLN A 14 13.32 -21.25 2.23
N GLY A 15 13.37 -20.10 2.89
CA GLY A 15 13.04 -19.94 4.31
C GLY A 15 11.59 -19.58 4.61
N LEU A 16 10.71 -19.51 3.60
CA LEU A 16 9.34 -19.01 3.76
C LEU A 16 8.56 -19.74 4.87
N PHE A 17 8.63 -21.07 4.90
CA PHE A 17 7.93 -21.89 5.91
C PHE A 17 8.69 -21.99 7.24
N SER A 18 9.82 -21.30 7.36
CA SER A 18 10.58 -21.16 8.60
C SER A 18 10.36 -19.80 9.27
N GLN A 19 9.53 -18.94 8.68
CA GLN A 19 9.18 -17.62 9.19
C GLN A 19 7.67 -17.57 9.45
N CYS A 20 7.26 -16.85 10.48
CA CYS A 20 5.86 -16.56 10.79
C CYS A 20 5.70 -15.04 10.95
N ARG A 21 4.53 -14.51 10.57
CA ARG A 21 4.20 -13.11 10.66
C ARG A 21 4.24 -12.68 12.12
N ILE A 22 5.10 -11.71 12.40
CA ILE A 22 5.08 -10.99 13.67
C ILE A 22 4.22 -9.74 13.47
N GLU A 23 3.24 -9.56 14.37
CA GLU A 23 2.38 -8.39 14.39
C GLU A 23 3.21 -7.12 14.67
N SER A 24 3.17 -6.16 13.74
CA SER A 24 3.85 -4.86 13.89
C SER A 24 2.98 -3.82 14.58
N ASP A 25 3.57 -2.70 15.03
CA ASP A 25 2.78 -1.57 15.53
C ASP A 25 1.81 -1.02 14.49
N MET A 26 2.18 -1.07 13.20
CA MET A 26 1.28 -0.69 12.11
C MET A 26 0.12 -1.69 11.98
N ASP A 27 0.32 -2.99 12.22
CA ASP A 27 -0.78 -3.96 12.21
C ASP A 27 -1.83 -3.63 13.27
N ARG A 28 -1.39 -3.25 14.49
CA ARG A 28 -2.28 -2.81 15.58
C ARG A 28 -3.04 -1.53 15.28
N ASN A 29 -2.47 -0.65 14.46
CA ASN A 29 -3.05 0.65 14.10
C ASN A 29 -3.55 0.70 12.64
N ILE A 30 -3.73 -0.46 12.00
CA ILE A 30 -3.88 -0.50 10.54
C ILE A 30 -5.10 0.29 10.06
N GLY A 31 -6.22 0.26 10.80
CA GLY A 31 -7.41 1.05 10.48
C GLY A 31 -7.12 2.54 10.38
N SER A 32 -6.52 3.12 11.42
CA SER A 32 -6.16 4.53 11.48
C SER A 32 -5.13 4.92 10.41
N VAL A 33 -4.17 4.02 10.12
CA VAL A 33 -3.21 4.21 9.02
C VAL A 33 -3.94 4.26 7.67
N LEU A 34 -4.89 3.36 7.41
CA LEU A 34 -5.65 3.36 6.16
C LEU A 34 -6.54 4.61 6.05
N ASP A 35 -7.13 5.07 7.16
CA ASP A 35 -7.93 6.30 7.20
C ASP A 35 -7.08 7.53 6.83
N ALA A 36 -5.90 7.67 7.45
CA ALA A 36 -4.98 8.76 7.15
C ALA A 36 -4.53 8.75 5.68
N VAL A 37 -4.17 7.58 5.14
CA VAL A 37 -3.75 7.45 3.74
C VAL A 37 -4.91 7.73 2.78
N ASP A 38 -6.12 7.23 3.03
CA ASP A 38 -7.29 7.50 2.18
C ASP A 38 -7.59 9.01 2.13
N GLN A 39 -7.59 9.69 3.28
CA GLN A 39 -7.80 11.13 3.36
C GLN A 39 -6.73 11.89 2.55
N LEU A 40 -5.45 11.56 2.76
CA LEU A 40 -4.35 12.23 2.07
C LEU A 40 -4.41 12.05 0.56
N MET A 41 -4.78 10.85 0.10
CA MET A 41 -4.87 10.55 -1.32
C MET A 41 -6.10 11.20 -1.99
N ARG A 42 -7.21 11.35 -1.26
CA ARG A 42 -8.44 11.96 -1.79
C ARG A 42 -8.41 13.48 -1.81
N GLY A 43 -7.77 14.11 -0.83
CA GLY A 43 -7.92 15.55 -0.58
C GLY A 43 -6.62 16.34 -0.39
N HIS A 44 -5.46 15.69 -0.36
CA HIS A 44 -4.18 16.36 -0.10
C HIS A 44 -3.10 16.09 -1.17
N GLY A 45 -3.52 15.64 -2.36
CA GLY A 45 -2.61 15.54 -3.50
C GLY A 45 -1.60 14.40 -3.46
N ILE A 46 -1.76 13.46 -2.52
CA ILE A 46 -0.95 12.24 -2.52
C ILE A 46 -1.42 11.32 -3.64
N PHE A 47 -0.65 11.27 -4.71
CA PHE A 47 -1.02 10.43 -5.87
C PHE A 47 -0.42 9.02 -5.79
N HIS A 48 0.61 8.83 -4.97
CA HIS A 48 1.19 7.52 -4.70
C HIS A 48 1.48 7.33 -3.22
N ALA A 49 1.00 6.22 -2.67
CA ALA A 49 1.30 5.79 -1.32
C ALA A 49 1.85 4.37 -1.34
N LYS A 50 2.91 4.12 -0.57
CA LYS A 50 3.45 2.78 -0.30
C LYS A 50 3.50 2.53 1.20
N LEU A 51 2.75 1.55 1.65
CA LEU A 51 2.74 1.05 3.02
C LEU A 51 3.75 -0.08 3.16
N HIS A 52 4.62 0.03 4.16
CA HIS A 52 5.61 -0.97 4.53
C HIS A 52 5.18 -1.57 5.88
N PHE A 53 4.25 -2.52 5.84
CA PHE A 53 3.61 -3.10 7.03
C PHE A 53 4.60 -3.73 8.01
N SER A 54 5.60 -4.44 7.49
CA SER A 54 6.63 -5.09 8.31
C SER A 54 7.57 -4.13 9.03
N SER A 55 7.71 -2.89 8.57
CA SER A 55 8.61 -1.89 9.16
C SER A 55 7.87 -0.64 9.65
N SER A 56 6.55 -0.73 9.82
CA SER A 56 5.68 0.34 10.33
C SER A 56 5.94 1.73 9.71
N ARG A 57 6.01 1.81 8.38
CA ARG A 57 6.36 3.04 7.64
C ARG A 57 5.49 3.24 6.40
N ALA A 58 5.31 4.50 6.00
CA ALA A 58 4.75 4.89 4.72
C ALA A 58 5.77 5.66 3.87
N THR A 59 5.68 5.53 2.54
CA THR A 59 6.32 6.44 1.59
C THR A 59 5.24 7.11 0.78
N LEU A 60 5.23 8.44 0.74
CA LEU A 60 4.20 9.23 0.07
C LEU A 60 4.84 10.11 -1.00
N TRP A 61 4.19 10.19 -2.16
CA TRP A 61 4.54 11.11 -3.24
C TRP A 61 3.40 12.11 -3.44
N SER A 62 3.74 13.39 -3.41
CA SER A 62 2.82 14.49 -3.63
C SER A 62 2.85 14.94 -5.09
N ALA A 63 1.69 15.28 -5.66
CA ALA A 63 1.60 15.88 -6.98
C ALA A 63 2.28 17.26 -7.05
N THR A 64 2.41 17.95 -5.90
CA THR A 64 3.07 19.26 -5.81
C THR A 64 4.60 19.19 -5.81
N ASP A 65 5.17 18.03 -5.45
CA ASP A 65 6.61 17.80 -5.44
C ASP A 65 6.93 16.33 -5.78
N PRO A 66 6.61 15.87 -7.00
CA PRO A 66 6.61 14.46 -7.36
C PRO A 66 8.01 13.85 -7.39
N MET A 67 9.05 14.67 -7.48
CA MET A 67 10.46 14.23 -7.48
C MET A 67 11.01 14.01 -6.07
N ARG A 68 10.29 14.43 -5.01
CA ARG A 68 10.74 14.33 -3.62
C ARG A 68 9.70 13.60 -2.77
N TYR A 69 9.78 12.27 -2.77
CA TYR A 69 8.97 11.48 -1.86
C TYR A 69 9.36 11.73 -0.41
N ARG A 70 8.41 11.50 0.50
CA ARG A 70 8.63 11.58 1.94
C ARG A 70 8.44 10.22 2.60
N VAL A 71 9.23 9.98 3.63
CA VAL A 71 9.23 8.77 4.44
C VAL A 71 8.65 9.13 5.79
N TYR A 72 7.62 8.40 6.22
CA TYR A 72 6.97 8.60 7.51
C TYR A 72 7.06 7.34 8.35
N VAL A 73 7.42 7.49 9.62
CA VAL A 73 7.24 6.46 10.65
C VAL A 73 5.80 6.47 11.15
N LEU A 74 5.41 5.44 11.90
CA LEU A 74 4.02 5.25 12.33
C LEU A 74 3.46 6.44 13.09
N GLU A 75 4.23 7.01 14.02
CA GLU A 75 3.81 8.13 14.86
C GLU A 75 3.48 9.36 14.01
N GLU A 76 4.24 9.58 12.94
CA GLU A 76 4.00 10.67 12.01
C GLU A 76 2.78 10.41 11.11
N ILE A 77 2.54 9.15 10.73
CA ILE A 77 1.34 8.77 9.96
C ILE A 77 0.07 9.01 10.77
N LEU A 78 0.11 8.71 12.06
CA LEU A 78 -1.01 8.86 12.98
C LEU A 78 -1.13 10.28 13.57
N SER A 79 -0.16 11.15 13.27
CA SER A 79 -0.15 12.51 13.77
C SER A 79 -1.28 13.33 13.14
N PRO A 80 -2.00 14.16 13.91
CA PRO A 80 -2.97 15.10 13.35
C PRO A 80 -2.32 16.12 12.40
N GLU A 81 -1.00 16.30 12.48
CA GLU A 81 -0.22 17.21 11.65
C GLU A 81 0.07 16.67 10.24
N ILE A 82 -0.18 15.38 9.97
CA ILE A 82 0.14 14.82 8.65
C ILE A 82 -0.69 15.43 7.52
N GLY A 83 -1.98 15.68 7.76
CA GLY A 83 -2.87 16.34 6.81
C GLY A 83 -2.41 17.77 6.49
N PRO A 84 -2.25 18.64 7.51
CA PRO A 84 -1.72 20.00 7.36
C PRO A 84 -0.35 20.09 6.69
N ALA A 85 0.49 19.05 6.76
CA ALA A 85 1.77 19.00 6.07
C ALA A 85 1.65 18.97 4.53
N TYR A 86 0.45 18.76 4.00
CA TYR A 86 0.12 18.76 2.58
C TYR A 86 -1.01 19.74 2.25
N PRO A 87 -0.88 20.53 1.16
CA PRO A 87 -1.94 21.45 0.78
C PRO A 87 -3.22 20.68 0.46
N ALA A 88 -4.36 21.20 0.92
CA ALA A 88 -5.65 20.69 0.49
C ALA A 88 -5.82 20.98 -0.99
N ILE A 89 -5.77 19.94 -1.82
CA ILE A 89 -5.95 20.04 -3.26
C ILE A 89 -6.99 19.02 -3.72
N ALA A 90 -7.75 19.39 -4.74
CA ALA A 90 -8.71 18.49 -5.34
C ALA A 90 -8.02 17.20 -5.80
N TYR A 91 -8.80 16.12 -5.85
CA TYR A 91 -8.34 14.85 -6.36
C TYR A 91 -7.74 15.03 -7.78
N PRO A 92 -6.56 14.44 -8.09
CA PRO A 92 -5.87 14.72 -9.35
C PRO A 92 -6.73 14.41 -10.58
N ASN A 93 -6.81 15.35 -11.53
CA ASN A 93 -7.56 15.15 -12.78
C ASN A 93 -6.92 14.06 -13.66
N GLU A 94 -5.61 13.83 -13.49
CA GLU A 94 -4.83 12.80 -14.17
C GLU A 94 -5.02 11.40 -13.58
N ALA A 95 -5.77 11.27 -12.48
CA ALA A 95 -6.03 9.97 -11.87
C ALA A 95 -6.81 9.06 -12.83
N CYS A 96 -6.26 7.87 -13.07
CA CYS A 96 -6.87 6.83 -13.90
C CYS A 96 -7.95 6.03 -13.16
N ILE A 97 -8.08 6.21 -11.84
CA ILE A 97 -9.11 5.58 -11.02
C ILE A 97 -9.91 6.65 -10.29
N PRO A 98 -11.20 6.41 -10.00
CA PRO A 98 -11.98 7.35 -9.23
C PRO A 98 -11.66 7.24 -7.73
N PRO A 99 -11.80 8.33 -6.95
CA PRO A 99 -11.37 8.38 -5.55
C PRO A 99 -12.04 7.32 -4.67
N GLU A 100 -13.26 6.88 -5.03
CA GLU A 100 -14.01 5.83 -4.34
C GLU A 100 -13.31 4.46 -4.37
N ARG A 101 -12.34 4.25 -5.26
CA ARG A 101 -11.58 3.00 -5.35
C ARG A 101 -10.40 2.95 -4.38
N ILE A 102 -9.98 4.07 -3.79
CA ILE A 102 -8.83 4.13 -2.88
C ILE A 102 -9.09 3.26 -1.65
N ARG A 103 -10.18 3.51 -0.92
CA ARG A 103 -10.51 2.74 0.28
C ARG A 103 -10.63 1.23 0.03
N PRO A 104 -11.36 0.75 -0.99
CA PRO A 104 -11.37 -0.68 -1.34
C PRO A 104 -9.99 -1.28 -1.60
N VAL A 105 -9.09 -0.56 -2.27
CA VAL A 105 -7.71 -1.03 -2.47
C VAL A 105 -7.00 -1.16 -1.13
N LEU A 106 -7.06 -0.12 -0.29
CA LEU A 106 -6.42 -0.11 1.02
C LEU A 106 -6.92 -1.24 1.94
N GLU A 107 -8.22 -1.48 1.99
CA GLU A 107 -8.80 -2.61 2.75
C GLU A 107 -8.31 -3.96 2.20
N ARG A 108 -8.24 -4.13 0.88
CA ARG A 108 -7.70 -5.35 0.30
C ARG A 108 -6.21 -5.56 0.64
N LEU A 109 -5.40 -4.50 0.73
CA LEU A 109 -4.01 -4.62 1.19
C LEU A 109 -3.95 -5.12 2.64
N LYS A 110 -4.85 -4.62 3.51
CA LYS A 110 -4.99 -5.10 4.88
C LYS A 110 -5.43 -6.56 4.94
N GLU A 111 -6.40 -6.97 4.13
CA GLU A 111 -6.81 -8.38 4.03
C GLU A 111 -5.61 -9.27 3.67
N LEU A 112 -4.85 -8.91 2.63
CA LEU A 112 -3.64 -9.65 2.22
C LEU A 112 -2.51 -9.62 3.26
N ARG A 113 -2.50 -8.63 4.15
CA ARG A 113 -1.57 -8.58 5.28
C ARG A 113 -1.95 -9.57 6.39
N GLN A 114 -3.24 -9.84 6.57
CA GLN A 114 -3.78 -10.58 7.72
C GLN A 114 -4.20 -12.02 7.41
N VAL A 115 -4.24 -12.39 6.13
CA VAL A 115 -4.82 -13.66 5.64
C VAL A 115 -4.07 -14.93 6.02
N ASP A 116 -2.75 -14.89 6.19
CA ASP A 116 -1.94 -16.06 6.53
C ASP A 116 -0.71 -15.66 7.35
N GLU A 117 -0.14 -16.61 8.07
CA GLU A 117 1.01 -16.40 8.95
C GLU A 117 2.35 -16.53 8.22
N ASN A 118 2.43 -17.29 7.12
CA ASN A 118 3.67 -17.53 6.38
C ASN A 118 3.70 -16.73 5.07
N MET A 119 2.60 -16.72 4.31
CA MET A 119 2.45 -15.96 3.06
C MET A 119 1.58 -14.73 3.29
N TYR A 120 2.19 -13.57 3.50
CA TYR A 120 1.45 -12.34 3.78
C TYR A 120 2.09 -11.13 3.10
N LEU A 121 1.32 -10.05 3.00
CA LEU A 121 1.81 -8.80 2.42
C LEU A 121 2.83 -8.13 3.36
N ARG A 122 4.04 -7.86 2.86
CA ARG A 122 5.06 -7.07 3.55
C ARG A 122 4.98 -5.59 3.21
N ALA A 123 4.67 -5.29 1.95
CA ALA A 123 4.42 -3.94 1.49
C ALA A 123 3.39 -3.91 0.38
N GLY A 124 2.60 -2.83 0.34
CA GLY A 124 1.61 -2.57 -0.71
C GLY A 124 1.70 -1.12 -1.16
N SER A 125 1.47 -0.85 -2.45
CA SER A 125 1.38 0.50 -2.96
C SER A 125 0.18 0.71 -3.87
N LEU A 126 -0.30 1.95 -3.91
CA LEU A 126 -1.32 2.43 -4.83
C LEU A 126 -0.79 3.69 -5.52
N ASN A 127 -0.85 3.70 -6.85
CA ASN A 127 -0.66 4.90 -7.66
C ASN A 127 -1.96 5.21 -8.40
N VAL A 128 -2.57 6.35 -8.11
CA VAL A 128 -3.85 6.71 -8.74
C VAL A 128 -3.68 7.24 -10.17
N VAL A 129 -2.54 7.83 -10.49
CA VAL A 129 -2.26 8.45 -11.80
C VAL A 129 -2.03 7.39 -12.88
N ASN A 130 -1.32 6.31 -12.58
CA ASN A 130 -1.16 5.20 -13.53
C ASN A 130 -2.06 3.99 -13.24
N GLY A 131 -2.90 4.07 -12.18
CA GLY A 131 -3.87 3.05 -11.82
C GLY A 131 -3.24 1.71 -11.42
N LEU A 132 -2.01 1.71 -10.89
CA LEU A 132 -1.29 0.49 -10.51
C LEU A 132 -1.31 0.24 -9.00
N VAL A 133 -1.50 -1.04 -8.67
CA VAL A 133 -1.25 -1.61 -7.35
C VAL A 133 0.07 -2.38 -7.41
N GLY A 134 0.95 -2.12 -6.44
CA GLY A 134 2.16 -2.91 -6.22
C GLY A 134 2.01 -3.75 -4.96
N LEU A 135 2.38 -5.02 -5.01
CA LEU A 135 2.36 -5.93 -3.87
C LEU A 135 3.74 -6.57 -3.71
N ASN A 136 4.21 -6.68 -2.47
CA ASN A 136 5.41 -7.44 -2.12
C ASN A 136 5.07 -8.38 -0.94
N PHE A 137 5.19 -9.68 -1.17
CA PHE A 137 4.85 -10.72 -0.21
C PHE A 137 6.07 -11.16 0.61
N SER A 138 5.83 -11.90 1.70
CA SER A 138 6.86 -12.46 2.58
C SER A 138 7.87 -13.37 1.86
N CYS A 139 7.45 -14.05 0.79
CA CYS A 139 8.33 -14.82 -0.09
C CYS A 139 9.21 -13.97 -1.02
N ASP A 140 9.21 -12.65 -0.86
CA ASP A 140 9.84 -11.65 -1.73
C ASP A 140 9.26 -11.62 -3.17
N GLY A 141 8.15 -12.33 -3.40
CA GLY A 141 7.38 -12.24 -4.65
C GLY A 141 6.74 -10.86 -4.80
N SER A 142 6.88 -10.26 -5.97
CA SER A 142 6.35 -8.93 -6.28
C SER A 142 5.34 -8.97 -7.42
N HIS A 143 4.23 -8.25 -7.28
CA HIS A 143 3.16 -8.20 -8.25
C HIS A 143 2.82 -6.74 -8.59
N TYR A 144 2.61 -6.47 -9.87
CA TYR A 144 2.13 -5.17 -10.36
C TYR A 144 0.95 -5.39 -11.29
N LEU A 145 -0.18 -4.79 -10.97
CA LEU A 145 -1.42 -4.99 -11.70
C LEU A 145 -2.31 -3.74 -11.62
N ARG A 146 -3.31 -3.67 -12.51
CA ARG A 146 -4.27 -2.57 -12.47
C ARG A 146 -5.22 -2.69 -11.28
N VAL A 147 -5.70 -1.55 -10.79
CA VAL A 147 -6.66 -1.49 -9.67
C VAL A 147 -7.93 -2.30 -9.96
N GLU A 148 -8.47 -2.25 -11.17
CA GLU A 148 -9.67 -3.02 -11.52
C GLU A 148 -9.42 -4.53 -11.40
N GLU A 149 -8.28 -4.98 -11.91
CA GLU A 149 -7.87 -6.39 -11.84
C GLU A 149 -7.63 -6.82 -10.39
N PHE A 150 -6.96 -5.98 -9.60
CA PHE A 150 -6.73 -6.22 -8.18
C PHE A 150 -8.03 -6.37 -7.37
N LEU A 151 -8.99 -5.47 -7.60
CA LEU A 151 -10.27 -5.48 -6.89
C LEU A 151 -11.22 -6.60 -7.38
N SER A 152 -11.10 -7.03 -8.64
CA SER A 152 -11.92 -8.12 -9.20
C SER A 152 -11.59 -9.51 -8.63
N ARG A 153 -10.41 -9.67 -8.02
CA ARG A 153 -9.92 -10.95 -7.49
C ARG A 153 -10.37 -11.16 -6.05
N ASP A 154 -10.74 -12.38 -5.72
CA ASP A 154 -10.95 -12.83 -4.34
C ASP A 154 -9.60 -12.94 -3.61
N THR A 155 -9.57 -12.80 -2.28
CA THR A 155 -8.35 -12.95 -1.49
C THR A 155 -7.73 -14.35 -1.63
N ARG A 156 -8.56 -15.39 -1.82
CA ARG A 156 -8.11 -16.77 -2.07
C ARG A 156 -7.29 -16.93 -3.35
N PHE A 157 -7.39 -16.00 -4.30
CA PHE A 157 -6.61 -16.05 -5.52
C PHE A 157 -5.09 -15.87 -5.26
N TRP A 158 -4.72 -15.26 -4.14
CA TRP A 158 -3.34 -14.88 -3.84
C TRP A 158 -2.54 -15.97 -3.12
N PHE A 159 -3.17 -17.11 -2.81
CA PHE A 159 -2.61 -18.21 -2.02
C PHE A 159 -2.76 -19.55 -2.75
#